data_AF-A0A1I2DZC4-F1
#
_entry.id   AF-A0A1I2DZC4-F1
#
_cell.length_a   1.000
_cell.length_b   1.000
_cell.length_c   1.000
_cell.angle_alpha   90.00
_cell.angle_beta   90.00
_cell.angle_gamma   90.00
#
_symmetry.space_group_name_H-M   'P 1'
#
loop_
_entity.id
_entity.type
_entity.pdbx_description
1 polymer ?
#
loop_
_entity_poly.entity_id
_entity_poly.type
_entity_poly.pdbx_seq_one_letter_code
_entity_poly.pdbx_strand_id
1 'polypeptide(L)'
;MECRDGFFLATNSHGILKLNERLNIVNNYDVPSLDLHGMKLGPNQILYVVETAVNALGIYQTNPFKRIDEIKISPFSDDQNHINDIYISNDSIFVSMFSLTGAGEIEMGYLMALFQNMIYNQNNLLKYIMITYSFLIV
;
A
#
# COMPACT_ATOMS: atom_id res chain seq x y z
N MET A 1 0.54 -11.73 3.81
CA MET A 1 0.04 -12.03 2.44
C MET A 1 0.59 -13.37 1.97
N GLU A 2 -0.24 -14.23 1.37
CA GLU A 2 0.14 -15.58 0.87
C GLU A 2 0.75 -15.53 -0.54
N CYS A 3 1.83 -16.28 -0.74
CA CYS A 3 2.50 -16.54 -2.00
C CYS A 3 2.70 -18.04 -2.18
N ARG A 4 3.08 -18.48 -3.41
CA ARG A 4 3.34 -19.89 -3.73
C ARG A 4 4.16 -20.66 -2.68
N ASP A 5 5.14 -20.01 -2.05
CA ASP A 5 6.07 -20.66 -1.12
C ASP A 5 6.03 -20.04 0.31
N GLY A 6 4.84 -19.68 0.79
CA GLY A 6 4.63 -19.12 2.14
C GLY A 6 4.24 -17.64 2.14
N PHE A 7 4.58 -16.89 3.17
CA PHE A 7 3.95 -15.58 3.44
C PHE A 7 4.92 -14.42 3.49
N PHE A 8 4.52 -13.25 3.03
CA PHE A 8 5.18 -11.99 3.38
C PHE A 8 4.43 -11.30 4.52
N LEU A 9 5.18 -10.68 5.42
CA LEU A 9 4.67 -9.94 6.58
C LEU A 9 5.40 -8.59 6.68
N ALA A 10 4.65 -7.50 6.73
CA ALA A 10 5.18 -6.18 7.04
C ALA A 10 5.23 -6.03 8.56
N THR A 11 6.30 -5.41 9.04
CA THR A 11 6.51 -5.15 10.45
C THR A 11 7.06 -3.73 10.63
N ASN A 12 6.63 -3.06 11.68
CA ASN A 12 7.07 -1.68 11.92
C ASN A 12 8.51 -1.59 12.44
N SER A 13 9.07 -2.70 12.93
CA SER A 13 10.39 -2.74 13.58
C SER A 13 11.44 -3.57 12.84
N HIS A 14 11.04 -4.44 11.92
CA HIS A 14 11.95 -5.38 11.25
C HIS A 14 11.75 -5.42 9.73
N GLY A 15 11.15 -4.38 9.14
CA GLY A 15 10.89 -4.31 7.71
C GLY A 15 9.93 -5.40 7.25
N ILE A 16 10.28 -6.12 6.18
CA ILE A 16 9.44 -7.15 5.57
C ILE A 16 10.05 -8.54 5.82
N LEU A 17 9.28 -9.42 6.45
CA LEU A 17 9.68 -10.81 6.70
C LEU A 17 9.09 -11.74 5.64
N LYS A 18 9.87 -12.75 5.23
CA LYS A 18 9.39 -13.91 4.48
C LYS A 18 9.27 -15.09 5.43
N LEU A 19 8.08 -15.66 5.50
CA LEU A 19 7.75 -16.87 6.25
C LEU A 19 7.54 -18.04 5.27
N ASN A 20 7.86 -19.25 5.70
CA ASN A 20 7.42 -20.46 5.00
C ASN A 20 5.98 -20.87 5.41
N GLU A 21 5.45 -21.94 4.83
CA GLU A 21 4.10 -22.46 5.11
C GLU A 21 3.87 -22.84 6.58
N ARG A 22 4.95 -23.13 7.32
CA ARG A 22 4.92 -23.44 8.75
C ARG A 22 5.13 -22.20 9.62
N LEU A 23 5.04 -21.00 9.03
CA LEU A 23 5.21 -19.69 9.67
C LEU A 23 6.61 -19.44 10.26
N ASN A 24 7.63 -20.21 9.83
CA ASN A 24 9.00 -19.92 10.24
C ASN A 24 9.58 -18.81 9.35
N ILE A 25 10.33 -17.90 9.96
CA ILE A 25 11.08 -16.86 9.23
C ILE A 25 12.18 -17.52 8.42
N VAL A 26 12.14 -17.32 7.10
CA VAL A 26 13.16 -17.81 6.16
C VAL A 26 13.97 -16.68 5.52
N ASN A 27 13.46 -15.43 5.60
CA ASN A 27 14.24 -14.26 5.24
C ASN A 27 13.73 -13.00 5.95
N ASN A 28 14.60 -12.00 6.07
CA ASN A 28 14.29 -10.67 6.56
C ASN A 28 14.83 -9.63 5.56
N TYR A 29 13.95 -8.77 5.06
CA TYR A 29 14.30 -7.66 4.19
C TYR A 29 14.20 -6.38 5.01
N ASP A 30 15.37 -5.85 5.34
CA ASP A 30 15.46 -4.55 6.00
C ASP A 30 14.95 -3.48 5.03
N VAL A 31 13.84 -2.87 5.41
CA VAL A 31 13.24 -1.73 4.72
C VAL A 31 13.36 -0.58 5.72
N PRO A 32 13.91 0.58 5.32
CA PRO A 32 13.97 1.76 6.19
C PRO A 32 12.62 2.06 6.82
N SER A 33 12.60 2.83 7.91
CA SER A 33 11.42 3.16 8.73
C SER A 33 10.28 3.84 7.94
N LEU A 34 9.60 3.08 7.10
CA LEU A 34 8.61 3.56 6.12
C LEU A 34 7.17 3.45 6.63
N ASP A 35 6.98 3.02 7.88
CA ASP A 35 5.69 2.67 8.48
C ASP A 35 4.85 1.80 7.54
N LEU A 36 5.10 0.48 7.60
CA LEU A 36 4.58 -0.46 6.62
C LEU A 36 3.22 -1.01 7.07
N HIS A 37 2.21 -0.89 6.21
CA HIS A 37 0.88 -1.40 6.49
C HIS A 37 0.46 -2.50 5.51
N GLY A 38 -0.69 -2.33 4.84
CA GLY A 38 -1.29 -3.30 3.95
C GLY A 38 -0.36 -3.75 2.83
N MET A 39 -0.57 -5.00 2.39
CA MET A 39 0.21 -5.59 1.32
C MET A 39 -0.63 -6.52 0.47
N LYS A 40 -0.43 -6.45 -0.85
CA LYS A 40 -1.17 -7.30 -1.79
C LYS A 40 -0.28 -7.79 -2.92
N LEU A 41 -0.40 -9.09 -3.21
CA LEU A 41 0.20 -9.68 -4.40
C LEU A 41 -0.71 -9.37 -5.59
N GLY A 42 -0.16 -8.67 -6.58
CA GLY A 42 -0.79 -8.47 -7.87
C GLY A 42 -0.33 -9.50 -8.91
N PRO A 43 -0.66 -9.26 -10.19
CA PRO A 43 -0.21 -10.08 -11.30
C PRO A 43 1.32 -10.18 -11.37
N ASN A 44 1.82 -11.23 -12.03
CA ASN A 44 3.25 -11.43 -12.30
C ASN A 44 4.15 -11.43 -11.05
N GLN A 45 3.63 -11.87 -9.91
CA GLN A 45 4.38 -11.98 -8.65
C GLN A 45 4.92 -10.62 -8.13
N ILE A 46 4.25 -9.53 -8.51
CA ILE A 46 4.53 -8.18 -8.02
C ILE A 46 3.79 -7.96 -6.70
N LEU A 47 4.54 -7.60 -5.66
CA LEU A 47 4.01 -7.26 -4.36
C LEU A 47 3.93 -5.74 -4.21
N TYR A 48 2.74 -5.26 -3.90
CA TYR A 48 2.49 -3.86 -3.55
C TYR A 48 2.43 -3.75 -2.03
N VAL A 49 3.21 -2.84 -1.46
CA VAL A 49 3.30 -2.61 -0.01
C VAL A 49 2.95 -1.16 0.26
N VAL A 50 2.07 -0.93 1.23
CA VAL A 50 1.77 0.41 1.73
C VAL A 50 2.96 0.92 2.53
N GLU A 51 3.52 2.06 2.12
CA GLU A 51 4.63 2.78 2.77
C GLU A 51 4.10 4.12 3.28
N THR A 52 3.44 4.08 4.45
CA THR A 52 2.60 5.15 4.97
C THR A 52 3.39 6.43 5.25
N ALA A 53 4.58 6.29 5.86
CA ALA A 53 5.42 7.41 6.24
C ALA A 53 5.83 8.31 5.05
N VAL A 54 5.79 7.76 3.82
CA VAL A 54 6.19 8.45 2.58
C VAL A 54 5.07 8.55 1.56
N ASN A 55 3.84 8.26 1.98
CA ASN A 55 2.60 8.41 1.20
C ASN A 55 2.67 7.72 -0.17
N ALA A 56 3.17 6.48 -0.16
CA ALA A 56 3.42 5.72 -1.37
C ALA A 56 3.00 4.25 -1.24
N LEU A 57 2.87 3.60 -2.40
CA LEU A 57 2.89 2.15 -2.50
C LEU A 57 4.26 1.75 -3.07
N GLY A 58 5.05 1.01 -2.30
CA GLY A 58 6.26 0.39 -2.81
C GLY A 58 5.94 -0.82 -3.67
N ILE A 59 6.63 -0.95 -4.80
CA ILE A 59 6.48 -2.07 -5.75
C ILE A 59 7.70 -2.97 -5.64
N TYR A 60 7.46 -4.24 -5.34
CA TYR A 60 8.48 -5.24 -5.10
C TYR A 60 8.32 -6.44 -6.03
N GLN A 61 9.42 -6.90 -6.63
CA GLN A 61 9.52 -8.28 -7.11
C GLN A 61 9.67 -9.19 -5.90
N THR A 62 9.05 -10.38 -5.95
CA THR A 62 9.09 -11.34 -4.84
C THR A 62 10.18 -12.41 -4.98
N ASN A 63 10.76 -12.57 -6.18
CA ASN A 63 11.84 -13.51 -6.43
C ASN A 63 12.77 -13.04 -7.59
N PRO A 64 13.99 -12.55 -7.29
CA PRO A 64 14.48 -12.23 -5.94
C PRO A 64 13.66 -11.09 -5.33
N PHE A 65 13.59 -11.04 -3.99
CA PHE A 65 12.88 -9.96 -3.34
C PHE A 65 13.64 -8.64 -3.52
N LYS A 66 13.03 -7.68 -4.21
CA LYS A 66 13.67 -6.40 -4.53
C LYS A 66 12.61 -5.33 -4.77
N ARG A 67 12.78 -4.15 -4.16
CA ARG A 67 12.03 -2.94 -4.52
C ARG A 67 12.43 -2.52 -5.94
N ILE A 68 11.46 -2.44 -6.83
CA ILE A 68 11.69 -2.10 -8.25
C ILE A 68 11.12 -0.74 -8.63
N ASP A 69 10.10 -0.25 -7.92
CA ASP A 69 9.44 1.00 -8.25
C ASP A 69 8.55 1.48 -7.07
N GLU A 70 7.85 2.58 -7.26
CA GLU A 70 6.84 3.10 -6.34
C GLU A 70 5.69 3.82 -7.06
N ILE A 71 4.57 3.93 -6.37
CA ILE A 71 3.45 4.78 -6.75
C ILE A 71 3.27 5.82 -5.65
N LYS A 72 3.56 7.08 -5.96
CA LYS A 72 3.35 8.21 -5.05
C LYS A 72 1.89 8.64 -5.08
N ILE A 73 1.23 8.65 -3.92
CA ILE A 73 -0.14 9.13 -3.77
C ILE A 73 -0.17 10.65 -3.57
N SER A 74 0.93 11.23 -3.07
CA SER A 74 1.14 12.66 -2.89
C SER A 74 2.47 13.11 -3.50
N PRO A 75 2.58 14.36 -3.99
CA PRO A 75 3.88 14.93 -4.35
C PRO A 75 4.80 15.13 -3.14
N PHE A 76 4.24 15.13 -1.92
CA PHE A 76 5.00 15.24 -0.67
C PHE A 76 5.42 13.85 -0.16
N SER A 77 6.58 13.78 0.48
CA SER A 77 7.16 12.53 1.00
C SER A 77 7.03 12.42 2.52
N ASP A 78 5.87 12.81 3.02
CA ASP A 78 5.45 12.74 4.42
C ASP A 78 4.02 12.19 4.52
N ASP A 79 3.66 11.69 5.70
CA ASP A 79 2.36 11.06 5.96
C ASP A 79 1.21 12.08 6.00
N GLN A 80 0.61 12.35 4.83
CA GLN A 80 -0.54 13.25 4.69
C GLN A 80 -1.89 12.51 4.68
N ASN A 81 -1.88 11.27 4.19
CA ASN A 81 -3.09 10.50 3.92
C ASN A 81 -3.21 9.24 4.78
N HIS A 82 -2.22 8.90 5.60
CA HIS A 82 -2.21 7.71 6.45
C HIS A 82 -2.83 6.49 5.77
N ILE A 83 -2.16 6.03 4.71
CA ILE A 83 -2.62 4.90 3.90
C ILE A 83 -2.64 3.66 4.78
N ASN A 84 -3.75 2.91 4.78
CA ASN A 84 -3.89 1.76 5.65
C ASN A 84 -3.73 0.45 4.87
N ASP A 85 -4.52 0.27 3.81
CA ASP A 85 -4.58 -0.99 3.10
C ASP A 85 -4.89 -0.81 1.62
N ILE A 86 -4.66 -1.87 0.86
CA ILE A 86 -4.89 -1.91 -0.58
C ILE A 86 -5.64 -3.17 -1.01
N TYR A 87 -6.49 -2.99 -2.01
CA TYR A 87 -7.15 -4.07 -2.72
C TYR A 87 -6.86 -3.97 -4.21
N ILE A 88 -6.58 -5.10 -4.85
CA ILE A 88 -6.27 -5.16 -6.28
C ILE A 88 -7.40 -5.91 -6.97
N SER A 89 -7.97 -5.31 -8.01
CA SER A 89 -8.98 -5.94 -8.84
C SER A 89 -8.79 -5.55 -10.29
N ASN A 90 -8.65 -6.55 -11.16
CA ASN A 90 -8.40 -6.37 -12.59
C ASN A 90 -7.22 -5.42 -12.84
N ASP A 91 -7.48 -4.24 -13.38
CA ASP A 91 -6.49 -3.22 -13.77
C ASP A 91 -6.42 -2.03 -12.79
N SER A 92 -6.99 -2.19 -11.59
CA SER A 92 -7.15 -1.12 -10.61
C SER A 92 -6.62 -1.50 -9.23
N ILE A 93 -6.00 -0.52 -8.56
CA ILE A 93 -5.67 -0.58 -7.14
C ILE A 93 -6.62 0.34 -6.38
N PHE A 94 -7.25 -0.20 -5.35
CA PHE A 94 -8.10 0.53 -4.42
C PHE A 94 -7.30 0.75 -3.14
N VAL A 95 -7.31 1.97 -2.63
CA VAL A 95 -6.48 2.38 -1.48
C VAL A 95 -7.39 2.94 -0.39
N SER A 96 -7.27 2.40 0.82
CA SER A 96 -7.94 2.95 2.00
C SER A 96 -7.01 3.89 2.76
N MET A 97 -7.53 5.04 3.19
CA MET A 97 -6.72 6.08 3.85
C MET A 97 -7.51 6.92 4.86
N PHE A 98 -6.78 7.52 5.80
CA PHE A 98 -7.27 8.57 6.70
C PHE A 98 -6.59 9.91 6.35
N SER A 99 -7.34 10.87 5.82
CA SER A 99 -6.78 12.22 5.59
C SER A 99 -6.76 13.03 6.88
N LEU A 100 -5.58 13.52 7.27
CA LEU A 100 -5.43 14.44 8.41
C LEU A 100 -6.06 15.80 8.13
N THR A 101 -6.24 16.19 6.87
CA THR A 101 -6.85 17.48 6.47
C THR A 101 -8.38 17.43 6.35
N GLY A 102 -9.03 16.30 6.62
CA GLY A 102 -10.47 16.13 6.51
C GLY A 102 -11.33 16.76 7.62
N ALA A 103 -10.73 17.46 8.59
CA ALA A 103 -11.46 18.08 9.71
C ALA A 103 -11.94 19.52 9.42
N GLY A 104 -11.58 20.11 8.29
CA GLY A 104 -12.09 21.42 7.86
C GLY A 104 -13.05 21.27 6.69
N GLU A 105 -14.33 21.55 6.93
CA GLU A 105 -15.39 21.67 5.91
C GLU A 105 -15.98 20.38 5.32
N ILE A 106 -16.54 19.48 6.14
CA ILE A 106 -17.71 18.71 5.68
C ILE A 106 -18.76 18.72 6.79
N GLU A 107 -19.78 19.58 6.63
CA GLU A 107 -21.02 19.52 7.40
C GLU A 107 -21.66 18.13 7.25
N MET A 108 -22.06 17.58 8.40
CA MET A 108 -22.93 16.43 8.63
C MET A 108 -23.60 15.82 7.38
N GLY A 109 -22.95 14.80 6.82
CA GLY A 109 -23.53 13.97 5.76
C GLY A 109 -22.56 12.87 5.37
N TYR A 110 -22.81 11.66 5.87
CA TYR A 110 -22.13 10.43 5.44
C TYR A 110 -21.92 10.42 3.92
N LEU A 111 -20.67 10.47 3.47
CA LEU A 111 -20.35 10.10 2.09
C LEU A 111 -18.95 9.49 2.05
N MET A 112 -18.91 8.21 1.70
CA MET A 112 -17.72 7.56 1.14
C MET A 112 -17.34 8.33 -0.13
N ALA A 113 -16.43 9.28 -0.01
CA ALA A 113 -15.94 10.01 -1.17
C ALA A 113 -14.96 9.11 -1.92
N LEU A 114 -15.43 8.49 -2.99
CA LEU A 114 -14.60 7.80 -3.97
C LEU A 114 -13.97 8.86 -4.88
N PHE A 115 -12.68 9.13 -4.69
CA PHE A 115 -11.93 9.93 -5.66
C PHE A 115 -11.10 9.00 -6.53
N GLN A 116 -11.30 9.08 -7.85
CA GLN A 116 -10.53 8.33 -8.82
C GLN A 116 -9.35 9.20 -9.29
N ASN A 117 -8.14 8.86 -8.86
CA ASN A 117 -6.92 9.49 -9.34
C ASN A 117 -6.26 8.57 -10.37
N MET A 118 -6.00 9.09 -11.57
CA MET A 118 -5.20 8.40 -12.59
C MET A 118 -3.72 8.70 -12.34
N ILE A 119 -2.94 7.69 -11.96
CA ILE A 119 -1.48 7.80 -11.89
C ILE A 119 -0.89 6.97 -13.02
N TYR A 120 -0.27 7.63 -13.99
CA TYR A 120 0.44 6.98 -15.09
C TYR A 120 1.89 6.69 -14.67
N ASN A 121 2.30 5.42 -14.68
CA ASN A 121 3.71 5.03 -14.66
C ASN A 121 4.13 4.61 -16.09
N GLN A 122 5.35 4.97 -16.50
CA GLN A 122 5.87 4.90 -17.88
C GLN A 122 5.93 3.47 -18.49
N ASN A 123 5.56 2.43 -17.74
CA ASN A 123 5.57 1.03 -18.18
C ASN A 123 4.18 0.38 -18.36
N ASN A 124 3.11 1.17 -18.52
CA ASN A 124 1.79 0.70 -19.02
C ASN A 124 1.05 -0.38 -18.20
N LEU A 125 1.15 -0.44 -16.88
CA LEU A 125 0.51 -1.50 -16.07
C LEU A 125 -0.53 -1.07 -15.03
N LEU A 126 -0.87 0.22 -14.92
CA LEU A 126 -1.92 0.67 -14.01
C LEU A 126 -2.75 1.78 -14.62
N LYS A 127 -4.07 1.56 -14.75
CA LYS A 127 -4.97 2.54 -15.36
C LYS A 127 -5.69 3.42 -14.32
N TYR A 128 -5.92 2.94 -13.10
CA TYR A 128 -6.67 3.70 -12.09
C TYR A 128 -6.28 3.36 -10.65
N ILE A 129 -6.21 4.39 -9.79
CA ILE A 129 -6.23 4.24 -8.35
C ILE A 129 -7.52 4.86 -7.82
N MET A 130 -8.35 4.05 -7.17
CA MET A 130 -9.57 4.52 -6.53
C MET A 130 -9.31 4.66 -5.03
N ILE A 131 -9.41 5.90 -4.55
CA ILE A 131 -9.12 6.26 -3.18
C ILE A 131 -10.43 6.31 -2.40
N THR A 132 -10.50 5.58 -1.28
CA THR A 132 -11.60 5.66 -0.31
C THR A 132 -11.13 6.33 0.98
N TYR A 133 -11.80 7.41 1.35
CA TYR A 133 -11.65 8.01 2.67
C TYR A 133 -12.60 7.33 3.64
N SER A 134 -12.06 6.83 4.75
CA SER A 134 -12.86 6.43 5.92
C SER A 134 -12.67 7.49 6.99
N PHE A 135 -13.73 7.91 7.66
CA PHE A 135 -13.63 8.87 8.77
C PHE A 135 -13.72 8.11 10.09
N LEU A 136 -12.86 8.44 11.05
CA LEU A 136 -12.98 7.95 12.42
C LEU A 136 -14.05 8.79 13.12
N ILE A 137 -15.21 8.20 13.41
CA ILE A 137 -16.17 8.80 14.34
C ILE A 137 -15.67 8.45 15.75
N VAL A 138 -15.13 9.44 16.46
CA VAL A 138 -14.72 9.33 17.88
C VAL A 138 -15.92 9.63 18.78
#